data_AF-A0A5C7SS83-F1
#
_entry.id   AF-A0A5C7SS83-F1
#
_cell.length_a   1.000
_cell.length_b   1.000
_cell.length_c   1.000
_cell.angle_alpha   90.00
_cell.angle_beta   90.00
_cell.angle_gamma   90.00
#
_symmetry.space_group_name_H-M   'P 1'
#
loop_
_entity.id
_entity.type
_entity.pdbx_description
1 polymer ?
#
loop_
_entity_poly.entity_id
_entity_poly.type
_entity_poly.pdbx_seq_one_letter_code
_entity_poly.pdbx_strand_id
1 'polypeptide(L)'
;MRTDERQKHIGLRLRLLVGGNWEQVEALDWNRVGFNFHSAHTLTDGALQFKRGLIRFDGQIAWRAANTDTELVRAVLVNELLYQKAREATANPQLHERLVQLIRADGLLAEKRKALTTLGLHMSDARLDALVQQRQSEHPLYRYGVRVDSDAWRSIVDGARELTSVVDALDKWSGAVGKSTR
;
A
#
# COMPACT_ATOMS: atom_id res chain seq x y z
N MET A 1 -13.01 28.85 2.99
CA MET A 1 -13.05 27.40 3.32
C MET A 1 -11.77 26.79 2.77
N ARG A 2 -10.78 26.53 3.62
CA ARG A 2 -9.44 26.10 3.20
C ARG A 2 -9.55 24.61 2.84
N THR A 3 -9.41 24.26 1.56
CA THR A 3 -9.29 22.87 1.12
C THR A 3 -8.08 22.27 1.83
N ASP A 4 -8.30 21.33 2.73
CA ASP A 4 -7.21 20.68 3.45
C ASP A 4 -6.27 20.03 2.43
N GLU A 5 -5.02 20.51 2.37
CA GLU A 5 -4.04 20.03 1.40
C GLU A 5 -3.74 18.54 1.64
N ARG A 6 -3.74 17.75 0.56
CA ARG A 6 -3.51 16.31 0.59
C ARG A 6 -2.02 16.00 0.59
N GLN A 7 -1.62 15.14 1.51
CA GLN A 7 -0.27 14.59 1.59
C GLN A 7 -0.14 13.43 0.60
N LYS A 8 0.73 13.60 -0.41
CA LYS A 8 0.84 12.67 -1.55
C LYS A 8 2.09 11.78 -1.51
N HIS A 9 3.14 12.23 -0.83
CA HIS A 9 4.46 11.59 -0.89
C HIS A 9 4.70 10.54 0.20
N ILE A 10 3.81 10.45 1.18
CA ILE A 10 3.92 9.52 2.30
C ILE A 10 2.59 8.80 2.41
N GLY A 11 2.61 7.48 2.37
CA GLY A 11 1.43 6.67 2.66
C GLY A 11 1.29 6.38 4.15
N LEU A 12 0.07 6.18 4.62
CA LEU A 12 -0.20 5.67 5.97
C LEU A 12 -0.66 4.22 5.88
N ARG A 13 0.09 3.30 6.49
CA ARG A 13 -0.33 1.91 6.59
C ARG A 13 -1.52 1.79 7.55
N LEU A 14 -2.61 1.25 7.03
CA LEU A 14 -3.85 0.96 7.74
C LEU A 14 -4.20 -0.52 7.60
N ARG A 15 -5.25 -0.94 8.31
CA ARG A 15 -5.95 -2.18 8.01
C ARG A 15 -7.42 -1.90 7.71
N LEU A 16 -7.96 -2.53 6.69
CA LEU A 16 -9.36 -2.51 6.28
C LEU A 16 -10.01 -3.84 6.66
N LEU A 17 -11.26 -3.81 7.13
CA LEU A 17 -12.04 -5.03 7.37
C LEU A 17 -12.75 -5.46 6.08
N VAL A 18 -12.41 -6.64 5.56
CA VAL A 18 -13.04 -7.25 4.38
C VAL A 18 -13.40 -8.70 4.70
N GLY A 19 -14.66 -9.08 4.52
CA GLY A 19 -15.12 -10.47 4.76
C GLY A 19 -14.80 -11.00 6.17
N GLY A 20 -14.77 -10.12 7.19
CA GLY A 20 -14.40 -10.47 8.57
C GLY A 20 -12.90 -10.48 8.86
N ASN A 21 -12.04 -10.29 7.86
CA ASN A 21 -10.58 -10.29 8.00
C ASN A 21 -9.98 -8.89 7.89
N TRP A 22 -8.92 -8.63 8.65
CA TRP A 22 -8.19 -7.37 8.58
C TRP A 22 -7.07 -7.45 7.57
N GLU A 23 -7.25 -6.76 6.45
CA GLU A 23 -6.27 -6.70 5.36
C GLU A 23 -5.49 -5.39 5.41
N GLN A 24 -4.21 -5.44 5.05
CA GLN A 24 -3.37 -4.25 5.03
C GLN A 24 -3.70 -3.40 3.79
N VAL A 25 -3.90 -2.11 3.99
CA VAL A 25 -4.08 -1.12 2.91
C VAL A 25 -3.20 0.10 3.20
N GLU A 26 -2.84 0.82 2.15
CA GLU A 26 -2.09 2.07 2.27
C GLU A 26 -2.98 3.25 1.91
N ALA A 27 -3.14 4.17 2.87
CA ALA A 27 -3.79 5.45 2.63
C ALA A 27 -2.83 6.39 1.89
N LEU A 28 -3.19 6.74 0.67
CA LEU A 28 -2.53 7.63 -0.27
C LEU A 28 -3.30 8.95 -0.37
N ASP A 29 -2.64 10.03 -0.77
CA ASP A 29 -3.26 11.36 -0.97
C ASP A 29 -4.20 11.76 0.19
N TRP A 30 -3.73 11.67 1.42
CA TRP A 30 -4.59 11.77 2.60
C TRP A 30 -4.62 13.17 3.20
N ASN A 31 -5.71 13.51 3.88
CA ASN A 31 -5.87 14.69 4.72
C ASN A 31 -6.90 14.41 5.83
N ARG A 32 -7.29 15.43 6.61
CA ARG A 32 -8.29 15.27 7.69
C ARG A 32 -9.68 14.87 7.20
N VAL A 33 -10.00 15.10 5.92
CA VAL A 33 -11.31 14.77 5.32
C VAL A 33 -11.36 13.32 4.84
N GLY A 34 -10.21 12.73 4.49
CA GLY A 34 -10.16 11.36 3.99
C GLY A 34 -8.87 11.02 3.27
N PHE A 35 -8.90 9.92 2.53
CA PHE A 35 -7.74 9.38 1.83
C PHE A 35 -8.15 8.55 0.63
N ASN A 36 -7.19 8.23 -0.23
CA ASN A 36 -7.35 7.28 -1.32
C ASN A 36 -6.63 5.98 -0.98
N PHE A 37 -7.04 4.85 -1.52
CA PHE A 37 -6.29 3.60 -1.40
C PHE A 37 -6.61 2.67 -2.58
N HIS A 38 -5.81 1.62 -2.73
CA HIS A 38 -6.05 0.58 -3.73
C HIS A 38 -6.58 -0.70 -3.07
N SER A 39 -7.52 -1.37 -3.73
CA SER A 39 -7.99 -2.70 -3.31
C SER A 39 -8.33 -3.56 -4.52
N ALA A 40 -8.02 -4.85 -4.42
CA ALA A 40 -8.43 -5.85 -5.41
C ALA A 40 -9.87 -6.34 -5.17
N HIS A 41 -10.47 -5.99 -4.03
CA HIS A 41 -11.85 -6.30 -3.72
C HIS A 41 -12.78 -5.24 -4.30
N THR A 42 -13.85 -5.68 -4.93
CA THR A 42 -14.98 -4.80 -5.23
C THR A 42 -15.71 -4.51 -3.94
N LEU A 43 -15.38 -3.37 -3.33
CA LEU A 43 -16.05 -2.89 -2.13
C LEU A 43 -17.44 -2.35 -2.49
N THR A 44 -18.44 -2.73 -1.70
CA THR A 44 -19.83 -2.26 -1.82
C THR A 44 -19.98 -0.87 -1.22
N ASP A 45 -20.95 -0.12 -1.73
CA ASP A 45 -21.29 1.20 -1.19
C ASP A 45 -21.82 1.04 0.25
N GLY A 46 -21.03 1.51 1.22
CA GLY A 46 -21.31 1.35 2.65
C GLY A 46 -20.19 1.90 3.52
N ALA A 47 -20.40 1.86 4.84
CA ALA A 47 -19.36 2.21 5.81
C ALA A 47 -18.28 1.11 5.82
N LEU A 48 -17.05 1.51 5.50
CA LEU A 48 -15.85 0.70 5.58
C LEU A 48 -15.21 0.89 6.96
N GLN A 49 -14.81 -0.21 7.60
CA GLN A 49 -14.12 -0.15 8.89
C GLN A 49 -12.61 -0.22 8.71
N PHE A 50 -11.91 0.75 9.28
CA PHE A 50 -10.46 0.85 9.25
C PHE A 50 -9.86 0.83 10.65
N LYS A 51 -8.56 0.50 10.72
CA LYS A 51 -7.76 0.71 11.93
C LYS A 51 -6.29 1.01 11.65
N ARG A 52 -5.67 1.73 12.58
CA ARG A 52 -4.21 1.89 12.69
C ARG A 52 -3.78 1.51 14.10
N GLY A 53 -3.01 0.43 14.24
CA GLY A 53 -2.74 -0.16 15.55
C GLY A 53 -4.04 -0.58 16.23
N LEU A 54 -4.31 -0.01 17.42
CA LEU A 54 -5.54 -0.24 18.18
C LEU A 54 -6.67 0.75 17.86
N ILE A 55 -6.37 1.84 17.17
CA ILE A 55 -7.33 2.92 16.86
C ILE A 55 -8.20 2.49 15.68
N ARG A 56 -9.51 2.45 15.86
CA ARG A 56 -10.50 2.12 14.82
C ARG A 56 -11.27 3.37 14.39
N PHE A 57 -11.70 3.40 13.13
CA PHE A 57 -12.52 4.46 12.58
C PHE A 57 -13.26 3.97 11.33
N ASP A 58 -14.37 4.62 11.00
CA ASP A 58 -15.18 4.29 9.84
C ASP A 58 -14.97 5.30 8.72
N GLY A 59 -15.06 4.85 7.48
CA GLY A 59 -15.01 5.69 6.29
C GLY A 59 -16.12 5.34 5.32
N GLN A 60 -16.49 6.29 4.47
CA GLN A 60 -17.48 6.09 3.41
C GLN A 60 -16.82 6.23 2.04
N ILE A 61 -17.13 5.33 1.11
CA ILE A 61 -16.68 5.44 -0.27
C ILE A 61 -17.29 6.70 -0.89
N ALA A 62 -16.45 7.66 -1.26
CA ALA A 62 -16.84 8.88 -1.95
C ALA A 62 -16.76 8.72 -3.47
N TRP A 63 -15.81 7.92 -3.96
CA TRP A 63 -15.69 7.56 -5.36
C TRP A 63 -14.89 6.27 -5.52
N ARG A 64 -15.05 5.62 -6.68
CA ARG A 64 -14.27 4.46 -7.11
C ARG A 64 -13.88 4.61 -8.58
N ALA A 65 -12.69 4.16 -8.95
CA ALA A 65 -12.23 4.09 -10.33
C ALA A 65 -11.44 2.81 -10.54
N ALA A 66 -11.56 2.19 -11.72
CA ALA A 66 -10.65 1.13 -12.12
C ALA A 66 -9.23 1.72 -12.21
N ASN A 67 -8.26 1.01 -11.66
CA ASN A 67 -6.88 1.43 -11.71
C ASN A 67 -6.26 1.03 -13.05
N THR A 68 -5.72 2.00 -13.76
CA THR A 68 -5.01 1.80 -15.03
C THR A 68 -3.49 1.75 -14.86
N ASP A 69 -3.00 1.82 -13.62
CA ASP A 69 -1.56 1.76 -13.32
C ASP A 69 -1.04 0.32 -13.44
N THR A 70 -0.46 0.03 -14.60
CA THR A 70 0.16 -1.25 -14.94
C THR A 70 1.29 -1.64 -13.99
N GLU A 71 2.08 -0.70 -13.49
CA GLU A 71 3.21 -0.99 -12.61
C GLU A 71 2.75 -1.40 -11.22
N LEU A 72 1.70 -0.75 -10.71
CA LEU A 72 1.07 -1.17 -9.46
C LEU A 72 0.43 -2.56 -9.60
N VAL A 73 -0.29 -2.84 -10.69
CA VAL A 73 -0.86 -4.18 -10.93
C VAL A 73 0.25 -5.23 -11.03
N ARG A 74 1.36 -4.93 -11.71
CA ARG A 74 2.54 -5.78 -11.81
C ARG A 74 3.12 -6.10 -10.42
N ALA A 75 3.26 -5.09 -9.57
CA ALA A 75 3.77 -5.27 -8.21
C ALA A 75 2.85 -6.13 -7.33
N VAL A 76 1.53 -5.93 -7.42
CA VAL A 76 0.53 -6.74 -6.72
C VAL A 76 0.62 -8.20 -7.17
N LEU A 77 0.65 -8.46 -8.48
CA LEU A 77 0.73 -9.81 -9.02
C LEU A 77 2.01 -10.54 -8.61
N VAL A 78 3.15 -9.84 -8.59
CA VAL A 78 4.42 -10.41 -8.10
C VAL A 78 4.35 -10.74 -6.60
N ASN A 79 3.74 -9.88 -5.79
CA ASN A 79 3.52 -10.15 -4.36
C ASN A 79 2.58 -11.35 -4.14
N GLU A 80 1.53 -11.50 -4.94
CA GLU A 80 0.62 -12.66 -4.90
C GLU A 80 1.36 -13.97 -5.20
N LEU A 81 2.21 -13.99 -6.23
CA LEU A 81 3.04 -15.15 -6.56
C LEU A 81 4.03 -15.49 -5.44
N LEU A 82 4.66 -14.48 -4.84
CA LEU A 82 5.55 -14.69 -3.69
C LEU A 82 4.80 -15.24 -2.48
N TYR A 83 3.57 -14.77 -2.26
CA TYR A 83 2.73 -15.27 -1.19
C TYR A 83 2.34 -16.75 -1.41
N GLN A 84 2.03 -17.15 -2.64
CA GLN A 84 1.82 -18.56 -2.98
C GLN A 84 3.06 -19.40 -2.67
N LYS A 85 4.26 -18.94 -3.04
CA LYS A 85 5.53 -19.60 -2.67
C LYS A 85 5.78 -19.64 -1.17
N ALA A 86 5.42 -18.59 -0.43
CA ALA A 86 5.51 -18.59 1.02
C ALA A 86 4.62 -19.66 1.65
N ARG A 87 3.40 -19.88 1.11
CA ARG A 87 2.50 -20.94 1.58
C ARG A 87 3.05 -22.34 1.30
N GLU A 88 3.67 -22.55 0.13
CA GLU A 88 4.36 -23.79 -0.22
C GLU A 88 5.57 -24.05 0.71
N ALA A 89 6.26 -22.99 1.14
CA ALA A 89 7.43 -23.07 2.00
C ALA A 89 7.11 -23.25 3.51
N THR A 90 5.88 -23.63 3.88
CA THR A 90 5.48 -23.79 5.30
C THR A 90 6.29 -24.85 6.04
N ALA A 91 6.81 -25.87 5.33
CA ALA A 91 7.73 -26.86 5.90
C ALA A 91 9.15 -26.31 6.18
N ASN A 92 9.47 -25.09 5.70
CA ASN A 92 10.71 -24.38 5.97
C ASN A 92 10.40 -23.00 6.59
N PRO A 93 10.27 -22.91 7.92
CA PRO A 93 9.86 -21.69 8.62
C PRO A 93 10.75 -20.48 8.33
N GLN A 94 12.07 -20.69 8.17
CA GLN A 94 13.01 -19.61 7.91
C GLN A 94 12.83 -19.02 6.51
N LEU A 95 12.60 -19.87 5.51
CA LEU A 95 12.27 -19.42 4.15
C LEU A 95 10.91 -18.72 4.12
N HIS A 96 9.90 -19.30 4.78
CA HIS A 96 8.57 -18.69 4.89
C HIS A 96 8.65 -17.26 5.47
N GLU A 97 9.36 -17.08 6.59
CA GLU A 97 9.51 -15.77 7.22
C GLU A 97 10.19 -14.76 6.30
N ARG A 98 11.28 -15.14 5.63
CA ARG A 98 11.99 -14.27 4.69
C ARG A 98 11.11 -13.84 3.51
N LEU A 99 10.28 -14.74 2.98
CA LEU A 99 9.34 -14.41 1.91
C LEU A 99 8.26 -13.45 2.40
N VAL A 100 7.73 -13.65 3.61
CA VAL A 100 6.77 -12.72 4.22
C VAL A 100 7.40 -11.34 4.43
N GLN A 101 8.66 -11.28 4.88
CA GLN A 101 9.39 -10.01 5.02
C GLN A 101 9.58 -9.32 3.66
N LEU A 102 9.95 -10.06 2.62
CA LEU A 102 10.11 -9.52 1.27
C LEU A 102 8.80 -8.99 0.69
N ILE A 103 7.67 -9.68 0.90
CA ILE A 103 6.33 -9.21 0.48
C ILE A 103 5.99 -7.87 1.15
N ARG A 104 6.35 -7.70 2.43
CA ARG A 104 6.10 -6.48 3.22
C ARG A 104 7.02 -5.32 2.87
N ALA A 105 8.13 -5.56 2.20
CA ALA A 105 9.01 -4.48 1.75
C ALA A 105 8.34 -3.73 0.60
N ASP A 106 8.22 -2.41 0.76
CA ASP A 106 7.68 -1.53 -0.28
C ASP A 106 8.71 -1.39 -1.41
N GLY A 107 8.23 -1.37 -2.67
CA GLY A 107 9.11 -1.41 -3.83
C GLY A 107 9.81 -2.77 -4.03
N LEU A 108 11.02 -2.74 -4.60
CA LEU A 108 11.88 -3.91 -4.85
C LEU A 108 11.31 -4.94 -5.83
N LEU A 109 10.63 -4.46 -6.88
CA LEU A 109 10.03 -5.35 -7.87
C LEU A 109 11.07 -6.26 -8.54
N ALA A 110 12.26 -5.74 -8.85
CA ALA A 110 13.32 -6.50 -9.49
C ALA A 110 13.83 -7.63 -8.59
N GLU A 111 14.02 -7.35 -7.30
CA GLU A 111 14.47 -8.32 -6.29
C GLU A 111 13.40 -9.38 -6.03
N LYS A 112 12.13 -8.98 -5.94
CA LYS A 112 10.99 -9.88 -5.81
C LYS A 112 10.90 -10.85 -6.98
N ARG A 113 11.14 -10.37 -8.21
CA ARG A 113 11.20 -11.21 -9.40
C ARG A 113 12.40 -12.16 -9.42
N LYS A 114 13.58 -11.70 -8.95
CA LYS A 114 14.75 -12.56 -8.75
C LYS A 114 14.45 -13.67 -7.74
N ALA A 115 13.80 -13.34 -6.64
CA ALA A 115 13.40 -14.35 -5.64
C ALA A 115 12.45 -15.40 -6.22
N LEU A 116 11.44 -15.00 -7.00
CA LEU A 116 10.55 -15.94 -7.70
C LEU A 116 11.32 -16.87 -8.64
N THR A 117 12.28 -16.33 -9.39
CA THR A 117 13.18 -17.10 -10.26
C THR A 117 13.95 -18.15 -9.45
N THR A 118 14.54 -17.77 -8.32
CA THR A 118 15.27 -18.69 -7.43
C THR A 118 14.37 -19.78 -6.84
N LEU A 119 13.08 -19.49 -6.65
CA LEU A 119 12.06 -20.44 -6.18
C LEU A 119 11.49 -21.32 -7.31
N GLY A 120 12.13 -21.32 -8.48
CA GLY A 120 11.76 -22.15 -9.64
C GLY A 120 10.64 -21.56 -10.50
N LEU A 121 10.16 -20.34 -10.21
CA LEU A 121 9.14 -19.68 -11.00
C LEU A 121 9.80 -18.71 -12.00
N HIS A 122 10.26 -19.26 -13.11
CA HIS A 122 10.82 -18.50 -14.22
C HIS A 122 9.70 -17.88 -15.06
N MET A 123 9.61 -16.55 -15.07
CA MET A 123 8.68 -15.80 -15.91
C MET A 123 9.42 -14.76 -16.74
N SER A 124 9.24 -14.84 -18.06
CA SER A 124 9.67 -13.78 -18.98
C SER A 124 8.85 -12.50 -18.76
N ASP A 125 9.41 -11.36 -19.16
CA ASP A 125 8.68 -10.08 -19.14
C ASP A 125 7.39 -10.15 -19.94
N ALA A 126 7.42 -10.73 -21.14
CA ALA A 126 6.24 -10.88 -21.99
C ALA A 126 5.11 -11.69 -21.33
N ARG A 127 5.46 -12.74 -20.56
CA ARG A 127 4.47 -13.53 -19.83
C ARG A 127 3.90 -12.75 -18.65
N LEU A 128 4.74 -11.98 -17.96
CA LEU A 128 4.29 -11.11 -16.87
C LEU A 128 3.34 -10.02 -17.40
N ASP A 129 3.68 -9.40 -18.52
CA ASP A 129 2.85 -8.37 -19.16
C ASP A 129 1.49 -8.94 -19.58
N ALA A 130 1.47 -10.14 -20.17
CA ALA A 130 0.23 -10.83 -20.52
C ALA A 130 -0.65 -11.10 -19.28
N LEU A 131 -0.05 -11.54 -18.17
CA LEU A 131 -0.76 -11.76 -16.90
C LEU A 131 -1.27 -10.44 -16.30
N VAL A 132 -0.53 -9.33 -16.43
CA VAL A 132 -1.00 -8.01 -15.98
C VAL A 132 -2.21 -7.57 -16.79
N GLN A 133 -2.18 -7.71 -18.11
CA GLN A 133 -3.31 -7.39 -18.98
C GLN A 133 -4.53 -8.26 -18.65
N GLN A 134 -4.32 -9.57 -18.44
CA GLN A 134 -5.38 -10.48 -18.02
C GLN A 134 -5.95 -10.11 -16.64
N ARG A 135 -5.09 -9.78 -15.66
CA ARG A 135 -5.52 -9.35 -14.33
C ARG A 135 -6.34 -8.07 -14.41
N GLN A 136 -5.93 -7.11 -15.24
CA GLN A 136 -6.66 -5.85 -15.45
C GLN A 136 -8.05 -6.06 -16.08
N SER A 137 -8.22 -7.06 -16.95
CA SER A 137 -9.51 -7.37 -17.57
C SER A 137 -10.43 -8.21 -16.68
N GLU A 138 -9.90 -9.26 -16.03
CA GLU A 138 -10.70 -10.22 -15.27
C GLU A 138 -10.96 -9.76 -13.82
N HIS A 139 -9.98 -9.12 -13.21
CA HIS A 139 -10.02 -8.73 -11.81
C HIS A 139 -9.32 -7.36 -11.61
N PRO A 140 -9.93 -6.26 -12.07
CA PRO A 140 -9.31 -4.94 -12.00
C PRO A 140 -9.00 -4.56 -10.56
N LEU A 141 -7.81 -4.01 -10.34
CA LEU A 141 -7.49 -3.30 -9.11
C LEU A 141 -8.29 -1.99 -9.11
N TYR A 142 -8.95 -1.65 -8.02
CA TYR A 142 -9.70 -0.40 -7.92
C TYR A 142 -8.97 0.60 -7.04
N ARG A 143 -9.07 1.87 -7.40
CA ARG A 143 -8.73 3.00 -6.53
C ARG A 143 -10.02 3.53 -5.93
N TYR A 144 -10.02 3.66 -4.61
CA TYR A 144 -11.13 4.17 -3.83
C TYR A 144 -10.73 5.49 -3.19
N GLY A 145 -11.62 6.48 -3.25
CA GLY A 145 -11.56 7.65 -2.39
C GLY A 145 -12.52 7.49 -1.24
N VAL A 146 -12.04 7.64 -0.02
CA VAL A 146 -12.82 7.50 1.21
C VAL A 146 -12.93 8.86 1.89
N ARG A 147 -14.14 9.21 2.31
CA ARG A 147 -14.40 10.30 3.25
C ARG A 147 -14.46 9.73 4.66
N VAL A 148 -13.79 10.37 5.60
CA VAL A 148 -13.75 9.96 6.99
C VAL A 148 -14.21 11.12 7.87
N ASP A 149 -15.27 10.91 8.63
CA ASP A 149 -15.72 11.84 9.65
C ASP A 149 -15.51 11.21 11.02
N SER A 150 -14.26 11.30 11.51
CA SER A 150 -13.84 10.68 12.75
C SER A 150 -12.69 11.43 13.39
N ASP A 151 -12.81 11.73 14.69
CA ASP A 151 -11.73 12.35 15.46
C ASP A 151 -10.51 11.43 15.58
N ALA A 152 -10.73 10.11 15.61
CA ALA A 152 -9.67 9.12 15.59
C ALA A 152 -8.79 9.25 14.33
N TRP A 153 -9.42 9.46 13.17
CA TRP A 153 -8.69 9.72 11.92
C TRP A 153 -7.97 11.06 11.95
N ARG A 154 -8.62 12.13 12.42
CA ARG A 154 -7.98 13.46 12.55
C ARG A 154 -6.72 13.38 13.41
N SER A 155 -6.77 12.67 14.54
CA SER A 155 -5.60 12.43 15.40
C SER A 155 -4.49 11.67 14.69
N ILE A 156 -4.82 10.63 13.91
CA ILE A 156 -3.85 9.87 13.10
C ILE A 156 -3.16 10.78 12.06
N VAL A 157 -3.94 11.61 11.36
CA VAL A 157 -3.47 12.56 10.34
C VAL A 157 -2.55 13.60 10.94
N ASP A 158 -2.92 14.16 12.09
CA ASP A 158 -2.14 15.19 12.77
C ASP A 158 -0.81 14.64 13.27
N GLY A 159 -0.82 13.49 13.94
CA GLY A 159 0.43 12.83 14.38
C GLY A 159 1.32 12.43 13.21
N ALA A 160 0.75 12.02 12.06
CA ALA A 160 1.54 11.73 10.87
C ALA A 160 2.17 12.99 10.26
N ARG A 161 1.44 14.11 10.19
CA ARG A 161 1.98 15.39 9.68
C ARG A 161 3.13 15.91 10.54
N GLU A 162 3.00 15.79 11.86
CA GLU A 162 4.06 16.16 12.79
C GLU A 162 5.34 15.36 12.52
N LEU A 163 5.22 14.03 12.41
CA LEU A 163 6.36 13.16 12.09
C LEU A 163 7.01 13.49 10.74
N THR A 164 6.22 13.71 9.69
CA THR A 164 6.74 14.15 8.38
C THR A 164 7.52 15.45 8.49
N SER A 165 6.97 16.43 9.21
CA SER A 165 7.63 17.73 9.36
C SER A 165 8.98 17.64 10.09
N VAL A 166 9.10 16.72 11.05
CA VAL A 166 10.36 16.46 11.77
C VAL A 166 11.39 15.81 10.85
N VAL A 167 10.97 14.82 10.04
CA VAL A 167 11.85 14.18 9.05
C VAL A 167 12.34 15.19 8.01
N ASP A 168 11.44 16.00 7.46
CA ASP A 168 11.80 17.04 6.50
C ASP A 168 12.76 18.09 7.10
N ALA A 169 12.60 18.41 8.39
CA ALA A 169 13.50 19.31 9.11
C ALA A 169 14.89 18.70 9.30
N LEU A 170 14.96 17.41 9.66
CA LEU A 170 16.22 16.67 9.80
C LEU A 170 16.97 16.53 8.47
N ASP A 171 16.25 16.25 7.37
CA ASP A 171 16.84 16.16 6.03
C ASP A 171 17.39 17.50 5.55
N LYS A 172 16.67 18.60 5.81
CA LYS A 172 17.17 19.96 5.53
C LYS A 172 18.42 20.30 6.34
N TRP A 173 18.47 19.90 7.61
CA TRP A 173 19.64 20.13 8.46
C TRP A 173 20.84 19.30 8.01
N SER A 174 20.64 18.02 7.69
CA SER A 174 21.66 17.15 7.10
C SER A 174 22.22 17.71 5.79
N GLY A 175 21.34 18.20 4.90
CA GLY A 175 21.74 18.84 3.65
C GLY A 175 22.46 20.19 3.82
N ALA A 176 22.18 20.93 4.90
CA ALA A 176 22.89 22.17 5.23
C ALA A 176 24.29 21.91 5.80
N VAL A 177 24.44 20.89 6.65
CA VAL A 177 25.74 20.47 7.20
C VAL A 177 26.66 19.94 6.08
N GLY A 178 26.12 19.23 5.08
CA GLY A 178 26.89 18.77 3.92
C GLY A 178 27.33 19.87 2.94
N LYS A 179 26.76 21.09 3.02
CA LYS A 179 27.16 22.25 2.20
C LYS A 179 28.16 23.17 2.89
N SER A 180 28.36 23.04 4.21
CA SER A 180 29.27 23.90 4.97
C SER A 180 30.73 23.39 5.01
N THR A 181 31.05 22.31 4.29
CA THR A 181 32.38 21.67 4.24
C THR A 181 32.97 21.61 2.82
N ARG A 182 32.62 22.55 1.94
CA ARG A 182 33.36 22.79 0.69
C ARG A 182 33.93 24.19 0.64
#